data_AF-A0A9N8HX73-F1
#
_entry.id   AF-A0A9N8HX73-F1
#
_cell.length_a   1.000
_cell.length_b   1.000
_cell.length_c   1.000
_cell.angle_alpha   90.00
_cell.angle_beta   90.00
_cell.angle_gamma   90.00
#
_symmetry.space_group_name_H-M   'P 1'
#
loop_
_entity.id
_entity.type
_entity.pdbx_description
1 polymer ?
#
loop_
_entity_poly.entity_id
_entity_poly.type
_entity_poly.pdbx_seq_one_letter_code
_entity_poly.pdbx_strand_id
1 'polypeptide(L)'
;MKLFGKKKKKDKKEKEAEEEPPPEQQEEQQEQTPPSPPPPAEEAEELPPNEDNGGANDEPEPAAAAPPESGEPAAAPAPPPPPVKAEPPIPEGSGDEFLLQDPIPPLVTEKEAAENLDPSCFPRYVLKQYRSSTGTFEFRTRGKEVQKNGKSILKGMKEFKAHPEKWIGMTYQVSMKQWPTKEQEYFLIERKGTQQLAATGIDPKGWMAVLIIEYQHFPPFPNNDFPMELRDKYTDDFSHKGRLLHSGSLKPICPGRGMGCADNPLLKVIGDIDPSDIHQGQVGDCWLLSAISAIAEFDGAVKKLFRKTPNIDEMPRASPNIYTVTLWDLPTWKEVDIVIDERLCANPNTTYSTSTLLSSKPSVDGEMWVCYLEKAIAAHCGGWDAITGGQCVHAWAIMTGCRHQYTFMRNAATNKWQCWARYNPHKKQWLPMENDVHKCDNVTGVWPIPFFTVGDNTETGDTKNEMTDAQVFDKMFACDQVNYIVGAGSKGGGTDEGMVDNHAYTVIEAVKDACGTGIDLFKVRNPWGKGEIEDGEFDDDGPGWDKYPQIKALLNPVVADDGIFWVTKEEFFDFFKTVYISASNMTEFLED
;
A
#
# COMPACT_ATOMS: atom_id res chain seq x y z
N MET A 1 -1.65 -68.11 -24.47
CA MET A 1 -1.08 -68.90 -23.35
C MET A 1 -1.89 -68.48 -22.10
N LYS A 2 -2.64 -69.33 -21.37
CA LYS A 2 -2.23 -70.48 -20.52
C LYS A 2 -1.08 -70.10 -19.57
N LEU A 3 -1.06 -70.29 -18.25
CA LEU A 3 -1.99 -70.75 -17.17
C LEU A 3 -1.47 -70.09 -15.83
N PHE A 4 -2.07 -70.13 -14.63
CA PHE A 4 -3.24 -70.78 -14.02
C PHE A 4 -3.67 -69.94 -12.78
N GLY A 5 -4.94 -70.01 -12.32
CA GLY A 5 -5.35 -69.49 -10.99
C GLY A 5 -5.61 -70.60 -9.95
N LYS A 6 -5.65 -70.27 -8.65
CA LYS A 6 -6.20 -71.17 -7.60
C LYS A 6 -6.77 -70.41 -6.39
N LYS A 7 -7.95 -70.84 -5.95
CA LYS A 7 -8.69 -70.38 -4.74
C LYS A 7 -8.20 -71.13 -3.48
N LYS A 8 -8.28 -70.53 -2.29
CA LYS A 8 -9.31 -70.86 -1.25
C LYS A 8 -9.15 -70.10 0.08
N LYS A 9 -10.30 -69.87 0.73
CA LYS A 9 -10.50 -69.36 2.11
C LYS A 9 -9.94 -70.31 3.19
N LYS A 10 -9.54 -69.77 4.35
CA LYS A 10 -10.32 -69.92 5.62
C LYS A 10 -9.78 -69.12 6.83
N ASP A 11 -10.66 -68.25 7.34
CA ASP A 11 -11.08 -68.07 8.74
C ASP A 11 -10.08 -68.09 9.93
N LYS A 12 -9.88 -66.87 10.47
CA LYS A 12 -10.20 -66.43 11.85
C LYS A 12 -9.43 -66.99 13.07
N LYS A 13 -8.77 -66.06 13.79
CA LYS A 13 -8.95 -65.89 15.24
C LYS A 13 -8.66 -64.46 15.68
N GLU A 14 -9.52 -63.92 16.55
CA GLU A 14 -9.43 -62.55 17.10
C GLU A 14 -8.31 -62.36 18.15
N LYS A 15 -7.86 -61.11 18.29
CA LYS A 15 -7.67 -60.44 19.59
C LYS A 15 -7.83 -58.93 19.44
N GLU A 16 -8.35 -58.28 20.47
CA GLU A 16 -8.77 -56.87 20.45
C GLU A 16 -7.61 -55.86 20.35
N ALA A 17 -7.92 -54.68 19.82
CA ALA A 17 -7.18 -53.44 20.01
C ALA A 17 -8.22 -52.33 20.24
N GLU A 18 -8.06 -51.56 21.32
CA GLU A 18 -8.93 -50.44 21.67
C GLU A 18 -8.55 -49.20 20.83
N GLU A 19 -9.54 -48.50 20.31
CA GLU A 19 -9.39 -47.15 19.75
C GLU A 19 -9.77 -46.13 20.82
N GLU A 20 -8.86 -45.21 21.17
CA GLU A 20 -9.19 -43.99 21.93
C GLU A 20 -9.32 -42.79 20.98
N PRO A 21 -10.28 -41.87 21.23
CA PRO A 21 -10.58 -40.72 20.37
C PRO A 21 -9.57 -39.56 20.51
N PRO A 22 -9.55 -38.62 19.55
CA PRO A 22 -8.68 -37.43 19.59
C PRO A 22 -9.10 -36.45 20.70
N PRO A 23 -8.15 -35.67 21.27
CA PRO A 23 -8.42 -34.76 22.39
C PRO A 23 -9.15 -33.47 21.95
N GLU A 24 -10.06 -33.03 22.82
CA GLU A 24 -10.88 -31.82 22.66
C GLU A 24 -10.09 -30.53 22.88
N GLN A 25 -10.51 -29.46 22.20
CA GLN A 25 -10.05 -28.09 22.47
C GLN A 25 -10.85 -27.51 23.65
N GLN A 26 -10.18 -26.93 24.64
CA GLN A 26 -10.83 -26.25 25.77
C GLN A 26 -10.96 -24.75 25.54
N GLU A 27 -12.14 -24.21 25.88
CA GLU A 27 -12.47 -22.79 25.81
C GLU A 27 -11.75 -22.00 26.93
N GLU A 28 -11.13 -20.88 26.60
CA GLU A 28 -10.77 -19.86 27.59
C GLU A 28 -11.92 -18.84 27.73
N GLN A 29 -12.58 -18.85 28.88
CA GLN A 29 -13.73 -17.98 29.17
C GLN A 29 -13.26 -16.60 29.63
N GLN A 30 -13.67 -15.53 28.95
CA GLN A 30 -13.56 -14.17 29.47
C GLN A 30 -14.71 -13.89 30.46
N GLU A 31 -14.39 -13.70 31.73
CA GLU A 31 -15.38 -13.33 32.76
C GLU A 31 -15.95 -11.92 32.53
N GLN A 32 -17.28 -11.83 32.50
CA GLN A 32 -18.02 -10.58 32.57
C GLN A 32 -18.13 -10.12 34.03
N THR A 33 -17.78 -8.87 34.33
CA THR A 33 -17.89 -8.30 35.69
C THR A 33 -19.28 -7.69 35.93
N PRO A 34 -20.03 -8.14 36.97
CA PRO A 34 -21.27 -7.49 37.42
C PRO A 34 -20.98 -6.29 38.36
N PRO A 35 -21.94 -5.35 38.54
CA PRO A 35 -21.72 -4.11 39.29
C PRO A 35 -21.64 -4.29 40.81
N SER A 36 -20.85 -3.45 41.47
CA SER A 36 -20.49 -3.56 42.89
C SER A 36 -21.60 -3.12 43.88
N PRO A 37 -21.84 -3.87 44.97
CA PRO A 37 -22.58 -3.42 46.14
C PRO A 37 -21.68 -2.68 47.18
N PRO A 38 -22.26 -1.92 48.13
CA PRO A 38 -21.52 -1.00 49.02
C PRO A 38 -20.90 -1.68 50.28
N PRO A 39 -19.94 -1.02 50.96
CA PRO A 39 -19.13 -1.65 52.02
C PRO A 39 -19.64 -1.43 53.46
N PRO A 40 -19.33 -2.37 54.36
CA PRO A 40 -18.99 -2.13 55.78
C PRO A 40 -17.54 -2.62 56.07
N ALA A 41 -16.61 -1.84 56.64
CA ALA A 41 -16.53 -1.21 57.97
C ALA A 41 -15.89 -2.12 59.05
N GLU A 42 -14.63 -1.79 59.42
CA GLU A 42 -13.83 -2.04 60.67
C GLU A 42 -13.83 -3.48 61.28
N GLU A 43 -12.76 -4.07 61.86
CA GLU A 43 -11.74 -3.64 62.85
C GLU A 43 -10.42 -4.47 62.63
N ALA A 44 -9.19 -3.95 62.85
CA ALA A 44 -8.27 -4.20 64.02
C ALA A 44 -8.09 -5.68 64.48
N GLU A 45 -6.92 -6.24 64.86
CA GLU A 45 -5.60 -5.72 65.30
C GLU A 45 -4.46 -6.82 65.26
N GLU A 46 -3.20 -6.37 65.21
CA GLU A 46 -1.93 -6.87 65.85
C GLU A 46 -1.20 -8.25 65.62
N LEU A 47 0.00 -8.15 64.98
CA LEU A 47 1.39 -8.45 65.50
C LEU A 47 1.80 -9.93 65.93
N PRO A 48 3.09 -10.27 66.29
CA PRO A 48 3.99 -11.02 65.38
C PRO A 48 4.70 -12.27 66.02
N PRO A 49 6.05 -12.44 65.98
CA PRO A 49 6.79 -13.37 65.10
C PRO A 49 7.49 -14.55 65.84
N ASN A 50 8.20 -15.42 65.09
CA ASN A 50 9.53 -15.98 65.43
C ASN A 50 10.09 -16.87 64.28
N GLU A 51 11.36 -16.71 63.87
CA GLU A 51 12.56 -17.50 64.27
C GLU A 51 12.48 -19.01 63.94
N ASP A 52 13.53 -19.74 63.59
CA ASP A 52 14.89 -19.57 63.05
C ASP A 52 15.47 -21.00 63.05
N ASN A 53 16.25 -21.40 62.05
CA ASN A 53 17.37 -22.33 62.17
C ASN A 53 18.02 -22.60 60.81
N GLY A 54 19.33 -22.38 60.73
CA GLY A 54 20.14 -22.68 59.54
C GLY A 54 20.79 -24.08 59.57
N GLY A 55 21.52 -24.40 58.51
CA GLY A 55 22.34 -25.60 58.38
C GLY A 55 22.99 -25.69 57.01
N ALA A 56 24.27 -25.33 56.92
CA ALA A 56 25.06 -25.40 55.68
C ALA A 56 25.84 -26.73 55.58
N ASN A 57 26.18 -27.14 54.34
CA ASN A 57 27.55 -27.50 53.93
C ASN A 57 27.62 -27.87 52.43
N ASP A 58 28.82 -27.71 51.86
CA ASP A 58 29.14 -27.74 50.43
C ASP A 58 29.24 -29.14 49.79
N GLU A 59 29.01 -29.23 48.47
CA GLU A 59 30.07 -29.49 47.46
C GLU A 59 29.55 -29.29 46.00
N PRO A 60 30.41 -28.93 45.01
CA PRO A 60 29.98 -28.42 43.70
C PRO A 60 30.08 -29.39 42.49
N GLU A 61 29.55 -28.93 41.36
CA GLU A 61 29.32 -29.60 40.06
C GLU A 61 30.56 -30.16 39.33
N PRO A 62 30.32 -31.03 38.33
CA PRO A 62 30.76 -30.67 36.98
C PRO A 62 29.76 -31.03 35.86
N ALA A 63 29.69 -30.21 34.80
CA ALA A 63 29.96 -30.61 33.39
C ALA A 63 29.40 -29.59 32.37
N ALA A 64 30.16 -29.37 31.29
CA ALA A 64 29.77 -28.50 30.18
C ALA A 64 29.02 -29.24 29.06
N ALA A 65 28.11 -28.53 28.38
CA ALA A 65 27.75 -28.80 26.97
C ALA A 65 27.24 -27.49 26.31
N ALA A 66 27.62 -27.26 25.06
CA ALA A 66 27.22 -26.09 24.27
C ALA A 66 25.91 -26.35 23.48
N PRO A 67 25.15 -25.31 23.10
CA PRO A 67 23.97 -25.45 22.25
C PRO A 67 24.34 -25.61 20.75
N PRO A 68 23.46 -26.23 19.94
CA PRO A 68 23.70 -26.44 18.51
C PRO A 68 23.34 -25.22 17.64
N GLU A 69 23.98 -25.14 16.47
CA GLU A 69 23.71 -24.14 15.43
C GLU A 69 22.34 -24.36 14.76
N SER A 70 21.61 -23.28 14.45
CA SER A 70 20.46 -23.29 13.54
C SER A 70 20.87 -22.68 12.20
N GLY A 71 20.60 -23.40 11.10
CA GLY A 71 21.06 -23.03 9.76
C GLY A 71 20.16 -22.01 9.06
N GLU A 72 20.77 -20.97 8.50
CA GLU A 72 20.17 -20.09 7.50
C GLU A 72 20.18 -20.76 6.11
N PRO A 73 19.19 -20.50 5.22
CA PRO A 73 19.24 -20.97 3.84
C PRO A 73 20.30 -20.20 3.05
N ALA A 74 21.33 -20.91 2.58
CA ALA A 74 22.40 -20.32 1.79
C ALA A 74 21.90 -19.72 0.47
N ALA A 75 22.24 -18.45 0.22
CA ALA A 75 22.02 -17.80 -1.06
C ALA A 75 22.71 -18.59 -2.19
N ALA A 76 21.98 -18.82 -3.30
CA ALA A 76 22.53 -19.54 -4.45
C ALA A 76 23.72 -18.75 -5.05
N PRO A 77 24.86 -19.41 -5.34
CA PRO A 77 26.01 -18.73 -5.92
C PRO A 77 25.69 -18.22 -7.32
N ALA A 78 26.08 -16.97 -7.60
CA ALA A 78 25.90 -16.34 -8.90
C ALA A 78 26.65 -17.12 -10.02
N PRO A 79 26.16 -17.10 -11.27
CA PRO A 79 26.86 -17.73 -12.38
C PRO A 79 28.24 -17.09 -12.59
N PRO A 80 29.24 -17.88 -13.04
CA PRO A 80 30.60 -17.37 -13.23
C PRO A 80 30.65 -16.26 -14.29
N PRO A 81 31.59 -15.31 -14.17
CA PRO A 81 31.70 -14.20 -15.13
C PRO A 81 31.98 -14.72 -16.55
N PRO A 82 31.47 -14.05 -17.60
CA PRO A 82 31.82 -14.38 -18.97
C PRO A 82 33.34 -14.22 -19.16
N PRO A 83 33.97 -15.07 -19.99
CA PRO A 83 35.42 -15.05 -20.15
C PRO A 83 35.90 -13.71 -20.67
N VAL A 84 36.92 -13.15 -20.00
CA VAL A 84 37.64 -11.96 -20.49
C VAL A 84 38.23 -12.31 -21.85
N LYS A 85 37.69 -11.71 -22.92
CA LYS A 85 38.30 -11.80 -24.25
C LYS A 85 39.68 -11.17 -24.17
N ALA A 86 40.69 -11.88 -24.67
CA ALA A 86 42.06 -11.39 -24.70
C ALA A 86 42.13 -10.04 -25.42
N GLU A 87 42.96 -9.12 -24.90
CA GLU A 87 43.15 -7.80 -25.47
C GLU A 87 43.65 -7.91 -26.92
N PRO A 88 42.95 -7.32 -27.91
CA PRO A 88 43.51 -7.19 -29.24
C PRO A 88 44.69 -6.20 -29.20
N PRO A 89 45.77 -6.44 -29.98
CA PRO A 89 46.92 -5.55 -29.99
C PRO A 89 46.54 -4.15 -30.48
N ILE A 90 47.07 -3.13 -29.81
CA ILE A 90 46.84 -1.72 -30.15
C ILE A 90 47.36 -1.46 -31.57
N PRO A 91 46.52 -0.97 -32.51
CA PRO A 91 46.99 -0.62 -33.85
C PRO A 91 47.82 0.67 -33.82
N GLU A 92 49.06 0.59 -34.28
CA GLU A 92 49.94 1.76 -34.39
C GLU A 92 49.53 2.67 -35.55
N GLY A 93 49.00 3.85 -35.21
CA GLY A 93 49.11 5.08 -36.01
C GLY A 93 48.05 5.34 -37.10
N SER A 94 47.25 6.39 -36.90
CA SER A 94 47.38 7.64 -37.69
C SER A 94 46.35 8.70 -37.27
N GLY A 95 46.85 9.93 -37.06
CA GLY A 95 46.15 11.22 -37.14
C GLY A 95 44.68 11.33 -36.69
N ASP A 96 44.47 11.68 -35.41
CA ASP A 96 43.84 12.98 -35.09
C ASP A 96 44.15 13.36 -33.63
N GLU A 97 44.90 14.45 -33.43
CA GLU A 97 45.16 15.02 -32.11
C GLU A 97 43.92 15.80 -31.63
N PHE A 98 43.02 15.12 -30.92
CA PHE A 98 42.10 15.79 -30.00
C PHE A 98 42.20 15.18 -28.60
N LEU A 99 42.54 16.05 -27.64
CA LEU A 99 42.80 15.74 -26.25
C LEU A 99 41.55 15.10 -25.58
N LEU A 100 41.65 13.81 -25.25
CA LEU A 100 40.75 13.12 -24.32
C LEU A 100 41.55 12.41 -23.21
N GLN A 101 42.59 13.09 -22.73
CA GLN A 101 43.10 12.92 -21.37
C GLN A 101 42.54 14.02 -20.48
N ASP A 102 41.22 13.99 -20.24
CA ASP A 102 40.73 14.59 -19.01
C ASP A 102 41.25 13.71 -17.86
N PRO A 103 42.05 14.25 -16.91
CA PRO A 103 42.35 13.52 -15.70
C PRO A 103 41.02 13.20 -15.02
N ILE A 104 40.91 11.99 -14.44
CA ILE A 104 39.73 11.63 -13.65
C ILE A 104 39.58 12.73 -12.58
N PRO A 105 38.48 13.50 -12.54
CA PRO A 105 38.26 14.43 -11.46
C PRO A 105 38.31 13.63 -10.14
N PRO A 106 38.78 14.22 -9.04
CA PRO A 106 38.76 13.56 -7.74
C PRO A 106 37.34 13.11 -7.39
N LEU A 107 37.20 12.27 -6.36
CA LEU A 107 35.91 11.96 -5.74
C LEU A 107 35.10 13.26 -5.63
N VAL A 108 34.07 13.40 -6.47
CA VAL A 108 33.31 14.63 -6.60
C VAL A 108 32.72 14.90 -5.25
N THR A 109 33.25 15.91 -4.56
CA THR A 109 32.79 16.27 -3.22
C THR A 109 31.33 16.72 -3.34
N GLU A 110 30.56 16.62 -2.25
CA GLU A 110 29.15 17.08 -2.24
C GLU A 110 29.01 18.53 -2.76
N LYS A 111 30.08 19.32 -2.57
CA LYS A 111 30.21 20.68 -3.09
C LYS A 111 30.40 20.76 -4.61
N GLU A 112 31.30 19.97 -5.20
CA GLU A 112 31.52 19.96 -6.66
C GLU A 112 30.33 19.34 -7.43
N ALA A 113 29.60 18.42 -6.78
CA ALA A 113 28.32 17.92 -7.28
C ALA A 113 27.24 19.02 -7.28
N ALA A 114 27.31 19.95 -6.32
CA ALA A 114 26.40 21.09 -6.24
C ALA A 114 26.74 22.22 -7.23
N GLU A 115 28.01 22.36 -7.65
CA GLU A 115 28.45 23.42 -8.57
C GLU A 115 28.21 23.08 -10.07
N ASN A 116 27.98 21.81 -10.42
CA ASN A 116 27.64 21.37 -11.79
C ASN A 116 26.12 21.31 -12.06
N LEU A 117 25.29 21.89 -11.18
CA LEU A 117 23.84 21.89 -11.32
C LEU A 117 23.37 22.93 -12.33
N ASP A 118 22.54 22.50 -13.27
CA ASP A 118 21.53 23.38 -13.85
C ASP A 118 20.35 23.43 -12.87
N PRO A 119 20.04 24.58 -12.23
CA PRO A 119 18.92 24.70 -11.30
C PRO A 119 17.54 24.59 -11.98
N SER A 120 17.48 24.53 -13.31
CA SER A 120 16.27 24.25 -14.09
C SER A 120 16.11 22.78 -14.51
N CYS A 121 17.10 21.92 -14.25
CA CYS A 121 16.99 20.50 -14.59
C CYS A 121 15.97 19.76 -13.72
N PHE A 122 14.96 19.24 -14.40
CA PHE A 122 13.92 18.37 -13.88
C PHE A 122 14.09 17.02 -14.59
N PRO A 123 14.28 15.88 -13.89
CA PRO A 123 14.34 15.73 -12.44
C PRO A 123 15.68 16.15 -11.81
N ARG A 124 15.74 16.21 -10.47
CA ARG A 124 16.97 16.51 -9.71
C ARG A 124 17.81 15.26 -9.45
N TYR A 125 19.01 15.16 -10.02
CA TYR A 125 19.90 14.01 -9.82
C TYR A 125 21.38 14.37 -9.79
N VAL A 126 22.17 13.51 -9.15
CA VAL A 126 23.64 13.52 -9.22
C VAL A 126 24.09 12.23 -9.90
N LEU A 127 24.96 12.37 -10.91
CA LEU A 127 25.65 11.24 -11.51
C LEU A 127 26.90 10.91 -10.69
N LYS A 128 26.91 9.76 -10.02
CA LYS A 128 28.12 9.20 -9.40
C LYS A 128 28.74 8.14 -10.31
N GLN A 129 30.07 8.09 -10.34
CA GLN A 129 30.83 7.11 -11.12
C GLN A 129 31.86 6.42 -10.22
N TYR A 130 31.80 5.09 -10.23
CA TYR A 130 32.66 4.20 -9.47
C TYR A 130 33.48 3.31 -10.42
N ARG A 131 34.57 2.75 -9.89
CA ARG A 131 35.27 1.61 -10.48
C ARG A 131 35.14 0.42 -9.54
N SER A 132 34.78 -0.73 -10.09
CA SER A 132 34.62 -1.99 -9.35
C SER A 132 35.63 -3.02 -9.83
N SER A 133 36.24 -3.74 -8.89
CA SER A 133 37.14 -4.87 -9.15
C SER A 133 36.38 -6.20 -9.32
N THR A 134 35.14 -6.29 -8.85
CA THR A 134 34.26 -7.45 -8.99
C THR A 134 33.28 -7.33 -10.15
N GLY A 135 32.94 -6.10 -10.56
CA GLY A 135 31.90 -5.82 -11.54
C GLY A 135 30.47 -5.97 -11.01
N THR A 136 30.31 -6.16 -9.69
CA THR A 136 29.04 -6.39 -9.01
C THR A 136 28.42 -5.11 -8.45
N PHE A 137 27.13 -5.18 -8.14
CA PHE A 137 26.36 -4.15 -7.48
C PHE A 137 25.26 -4.80 -6.64
N GLU A 138 24.88 -4.15 -5.55
CA GLU A 138 23.77 -4.54 -4.67
C GLU A 138 22.51 -3.73 -5.01
N PHE A 139 21.35 -4.30 -4.70
CA PHE A 139 20.03 -3.69 -4.84
C PHE A 139 19.07 -4.39 -3.86
N ARG A 140 17.99 -3.71 -3.45
CA ARG A 140 16.91 -4.30 -2.66
C ARG A 140 15.95 -5.10 -3.55
N THR A 141 15.56 -4.53 -4.68
CA THR A 141 14.76 -5.16 -5.73
C THR A 141 15.42 -4.89 -7.08
N ARG A 142 15.20 -5.77 -8.07
CA ARG A 142 15.71 -5.62 -9.43
C ARG A 142 14.55 -5.46 -10.39
N GLY A 143 14.62 -4.46 -11.28
CA GLY A 143 13.68 -4.32 -12.39
C GLY A 143 13.64 -5.56 -13.28
N LYS A 144 12.49 -5.80 -13.92
CA LYS A 144 12.27 -6.93 -14.84
C LYS A 144 13.21 -6.86 -16.06
N GLU A 145 13.62 -5.66 -16.50
CA GLU A 145 14.58 -5.45 -17.58
C GLU A 145 15.92 -4.87 -17.08
N VAL A 146 17.04 -5.48 -17.50
CA VAL A 146 18.42 -5.08 -17.10
C VAL A 146 19.37 -5.05 -18.31
N GLN A 147 18.84 -5.17 -19.53
CA GLN A 147 19.62 -5.63 -20.69
C GLN A 147 19.33 -4.87 -21.99
N LYS A 148 19.28 -3.53 -21.92
CA LYS A 148 19.58 -2.75 -23.14
C LYS A 148 21.07 -2.80 -23.45
N ASN A 149 21.51 -3.95 -23.97
CA ASN A 149 22.87 -4.17 -24.47
C ASN A 149 23.06 -3.30 -25.70
N GLY A 150 23.82 -2.22 -25.56
CA GLY A 150 24.10 -1.30 -26.65
C GLY A 150 25.54 -1.37 -27.14
N LYS A 151 25.74 -0.93 -28.38
CA LYS A 151 27.06 -0.69 -28.97
C LYS A 151 27.36 0.81 -28.94
N SER A 152 28.61 1.18 -28.70
CA SER A 152 29.09 2.53 -28.36
C SER A 152 28.75 2.95 -26.93
N ILE A 153 29.76 2.93 -26.04
CA ILE A 153 29.64 3.46 -24.66
C ILE A 153 29.22 4.94 -24.67
N LEU A 154 29.67 5.73 -25.66
CA LEU A 154 29.31 7.13 -25.79
C LEU A 154 27.81 7.34 -26.10
N LYS A 155 27.22 6.48 -26.95
CA LYS A 155 25.77 6.51 -27.19
C LYS A 155 24.99 6.11 -25.95
N GLY A 156 25.43 5.06 -25.25
CA GLY A 156 24.85 4.63 -23.98
C GLY A 156 24.89 5.72 -22.92
N MET A 157 26.04 6.39 -22.77
CA MET A 157 26.21 7.52 -21.85
C MET A 157 25.26 8.68 -22.13
N LYS A 158 25.02 8.98 -23.41
CA LYS A 158 24.07 10.03 -23.82
C LYS A 158 22.63 9.64 -23.49
N GLU A 159 22.23 8.40 -23.78
CA GLU A 159 20.90 7.89 -23.45
C GLU A 159 20.68 7.82 -21.93
N PHE A 160 21.67 7.34 -21.18
CA PHE A 160 21.65 7.24 -19.72
C PHE A 160 21.45 8.61 -19.05
N LYS A 161 22.23 9.62 -19.47
CA LYS A 161 22.15 10.99 -18.92
C LYS A 161 20.90 11.75 -19.33
N ALA A 162 20.32 11.43 -20.50
CA ALA A 162 19.12 12.09 -21.02
C ALA A 162 17.81 11.53 -20.46
N HIS A 163 17.85 10.33 -19.86
CA HIS A 163 16.68 9.64 -19.33
C HIS A 163 16.86 9.17 -17.86
N PRO A 164 17.16 10.08 -16.90
CA PRO A 164 17.30 9.78 -15.48
C PRO A 164 16.01 9.20 -14.84
N GLU A 165 14.84 9.51 -15.40
CA GLU A 165 13.54 8.95 -15.06
C GLU A 165 13.49 7.45 -15.35
N LYS A 166 14.09 7.02 -16.48
CA LYS A 166 14.09 5.63 -16.92
C LYS A 166 15.24 4.82 -16.35
N TRP A 167 16.43 5.40 -16.23
CA TRP A 167 17.65 4.65 -15.89
C TRP A 167 18.20 5.06 -14.52
N ILE A 168 18.56 4.05 -13.72
CA ILE A 168 19.21 4.23 -12.41
C ILE A 168 20.70 3.93 -12.44
N GLY A 169 21.17 3.04 -13.33
CA GLY A 169 22.58 2.72 -13.46
C GLY A 169 23.05 2.37 -14.87
N MET A 170 24.36 2.44 -15.08
CA MET A 170 25.05 2.02 -16.32
C MET A 170 26.37 1.33 -15.97
N THR A 171 26.69 0.20 -16.61
CA THR A 171 28.00 -0.47 -16.44
C THR A 171 28.67 -0.77 -17.78
N TYR A 172 30.01 -0.70 -17.82
CA TYR A 172 30.83 -1.04 -18.99
C TYR A 172 32.30 -1.28 -18.59
N GLN A 173 33.08 -2.01 -19.40
CA GLN A 173 34.49 -2.24 -19.06
C GLN A 173 35.35 -1.00 -19.32
N VAL A 174 36.22 -0.63 -18.39
CA VAL A 174 37.07 0.57 -18.50
C VAL A 174 37.99 0.50 -19.73
N SER A 175 38.54 -0.69 -20.01
CA SER A 175 39.39 -0.99 -21.18
C SER A 175 38.65 -0.81 -22.51
N MET A 176 37.36 -1.16 -22.59
CA MET A 176 36.55 -1.01 -23.81
C MET A 176 36.50 0.44 -24.33
N LYS A 177 36.76 1.47 -23.52
CA LYS A 177 36.86 2.85 -24.02
C LYS A 177 37.90 3.02 -25.14
N GLN A 178 38.94 2.18 -25.15
CA GLN A 178 40.01 2.18 -26.16
C GLN A 178 39.69 1.30 -27.37
N TRP A 179 38.63 0.48 -27.31
CA TRP A 179 38.27 -0.46 -28.37
C TRP A 179 37.44 0.22 -29.48
N PRO A 180 37.42 -0.34 -30.71
CA PRO A 180 36.57 0.14 -31.79
C PRO A 180 35.10 0.26 -31.35
N THR A 181 34.42 1.35 -31.71
CA THR A 181 33.07 1.70 -31.21
C THR A 181 32.01 0.61 -31.44
N LYS A 182 32.21 -0.29 -32.40
CA LYS A 182 31.33 -1.43 -32.73
C LYS A 182 31.50 -2.65 -31.80
N GLU A 183 32.57 -2.66 -31.02
CA GLU A 183 32.99 -3.70 -30.06
C GLU A 183 32.86 -3.22 -28.60
N GLN A 184 32.58 -1.92 -28.40
CA GLN A 184 32.23 -1.35 -27.10
C GLN A 184 30.84 -1.82 -26.68
N GLU A 185 30.75 -2.48 -25.52
CA GLU A 185 29.50 -2.95 -24.92
C GLU A 185 29.23 -2.21 -23.60
N TYR A 186 27.96 -1.97 -23.31
CA TYR A 186 27.49 -1.41 -22.05
C TYR A 186 26.13 -1.99 -21.67
N PHE A 187 25.82 -1.93 -20.39
CA PHE A 187 24.54 -2.31 -19.79
C PHE A 187 23.87 -1.08 -19.18
N LEU A 188 22.55 -1.00 -19.28
CA LEU A 188 21.72 -0.02 -18.58
C LEU A 188 20.79 -0.75 -17.62
N ILE A 189 20.63 -0.19 -16.42
CA ILE A 189 19.79 -0.71 -15.35
C ILE A 189 18.57 0.21 -15.26
N GLU A 190 17.39 -0.34 -15.52
CA GLU A 190 16.13 0.40 -15.46
C GLU A 190 15.76 0.76 -14.01
N ARG A 191 15.21 1.96 -13.82
CA ARG A 191 14.76 2.47 -12.52
C ARG A 191 13.49 1.77 -12.06
N LYS A 192 12.54 1.49 -12.96
CA LYS A 192 11.29 0.78 -12.65
C LYS A 192 11.60 -0.60 -12.06
N GLY A 193 11.12 -0.85 -10.84
CA GLY A 193 11.38 -2.07 -10.07
C GLY A 193 12.79 -2.21 -9.47
N THR A 194 13.71 -1.27 -9.69
CA THR A 194 15.07 -1.31 -9.08
C THR A 194 15.19 -0.34 -7.91
N GLN A 195 15.32 -0.87 -6.69
CA GLN A 195 15.50 -0.07 -5.46
C GLN A 195 16.90 -0.23 -4.87
N GLN A 196 17.43 0.85 -4.28
CA GLN A 196 18.69 0.89 -3.52
C GLN A 196 19.93 0.35 -4.28
N LEU A 197 20.11 0.76 -5.54
CA LEU A 197 21.28 0.36 -6.33
C LEU A 197 22.59 0.95 -5.76
N ALA A 198 23.54 0.09 -5.38
CA ALA A 198 24.86 0.47 -4.85
C ALA A 198 26.00 -0.30 -5.52
N ALA A 199 27.11 0.37 -5.84
CA ALA A 199 28.29 -0.29 -6.43
C ALA A 199 29.09 -1.06 -5.36
N THR A 200 29.50 -2.28 -5.65
CA THR A 200 30.33 -3.10 -4.72
C THR A 200 31.72 -3.37 -5.27
N GLY A 201 32.65 -3.77 -4.40
CA GLY A 201 34.06 -4.00 -4.78
C GLY A 201 34.78 -2.75 -5.28
N ILE A 202 34.48 -1.58 -4.69
CA ILE A 202 35.00 -0.29 -5.15
C ILE A 202 36.53 -0.24 -5.03
N ASP A 203 37.22 -0.05 -6.16
CA ASP A 203 38.68 0.01 -6.26
C ASP A 203 39.07 1.05 -7.33
N PRO A 204 39.94 2.05 -7.05
CA PRO A 204 40.46 2.98 -8.06
C PRO A 204 41.06 2.32 -9.31
N LYS A 205 41.55 1.08 -9.21
CA LYS A 205 42.09 0.25 -10.30
C LYS A 205 41.10 -0.77 -10.86
N GLY A 206 39.84 -0.76 -10.41
CA GLY A 206 38.78 -1.65 -10.88
C GLY A 206 38.58 -1.60 -12.39
N TRP A 207 38.36 -2.77 -13.00
CA TRP A 207 38.23 -2.94 -14.46
C TRP A 207 36.83 -2.61 -14.98
N MET A 208 35.82 -2.61 -14.12
CA MET A 208 34.43 -2.29 -14.45
C MET A 208 34.11 -0.85 -14.04
N ALA A 209 33.56 -0.04 -14.94
CA ALA A 209 32.93 1.22 -14.58
C ALA A 209 31.48 0.94 -14.16
N VAL A 210 31.06 1.53 -13.03
CA VAL A 210 29.68 1.49 -12.54
C VAL A 210 29.22 2.92 -12.32
N LEU A 211 28.20 3.35 -13.05
CA LEU A 211 27.62 4.69 -12.96
C LEU A 211 26.23 4.58 -12.35
N ILE A 212 25.87 5.50 -11.46
CA ILE A 212 24.60 5.51 -10.74
C ILE A 212 24.03 6.95 -10.77
N ILE A 213 22.75 7.07 -11.14
CA ILE A 213 21.97 8.31 -11.08
C ILE A 213 21.20 8.29 -9.76
N GLU A 214 21.75 8.97 -8.76
CA GLU A 214 21.15 9.15 -7.44
C GLU A 214 20.26 10.39 -7.42
N TYR A 215 19.21 10.38 -6.59
CA TYR A 215 18.40 11.56 -6.35
C TYR A 215 19.24 12.69 -5.73
N GLN A 216 19.03 13.92 -6.17
CA GLN A 216 19.53 15.07 -5.44
C GLN A 216 18.42 15.65 -4.56
N HIS A 217 18.52 15.39 -3.25
CA HIS A 217 17.63 15.98 -2.24
C HIS A 217 17.47 17.50 -2.43
N PHE A 218 16.28 18.01 -2.11
CA PHE A 218 16.12 19.45 -1.89
C PHE A 218 17.06 19.92 -0.77
N PRO A 219 17.51 21.18 -0.81
CA PRO A 219 18.25 21.74 0.30
C PRO A 219 17.44 21.62 1.60
N PRO A 220 18.09 21.29 2.72
CA PRO A 220 17.45 21.33 4.02
C PRO A 220 17.04 22.77 4.34
N PHE A 221 15.95 22.92 5.08
CA PHE A 221 15.54 24.23 5.58
C PHE A 221 16.58 24.80 6.57
N PRO A 222 16.61 26.12 6.80
CA PRO A 222 17.45 26.72 7.84
C PRO A 222 17.29 26.00 9.19
N ASN A 223 18.42 25.74 9.87
CA ASN A 223 18.48 24.94 11.11
C ASN A 223 17.96 23.49 11.01
N ASN A 224 17.77 22.97 9.79
CA ASN A 224 17.13 21.68 9.52
C ASN A 224 15.75 21.56 10.17
N ASP A 225 14.94 22.61 9.99
CA ASP A 225 13.60 22.74 10.56
C ASP A 225 12.70 23.62 9.67
N PHE A 226 11.41 23.27 9.55
CA PHE A 226 10.48 23.95 8.64
C PHE A 226 10.16 25.37 9.12
N PRO A 227 10.02 26.38 8.25
CA PRO A 227 9.76 27.76 8.68
C PRO A 227 8.50 27.87 9.56
N MET A 228 8.66 28.40 10.78
CA MET A 228 7.66 28.33 11.84
C MET A 228 6.36 29.05 11.48
N GLU A 229 6.47 30.13 10.71
CA GLU A 229 5.38 30.96 10.22
C GLU A 229 4.53 30.30 9.10
N LEU A 230 5.02 29.20 8.53
CA LEU A 230 4.33 28.41 7.51
C LEU A 230 3.84 27.05 8.03
N ARG A 231 4.12 26.71 9.30
CA ARG A 231 3.69 25.46 9.91
C ARG A 231 2.18 25.45 10.08
N ASP A 232 1.55 24.38 9.61
CA ASP A 232 0.22 24.03 10.07
C ASP A 232 0.24 23.51 11.51
N LYS A 233 -0.87 23.69 12.21
CA LYS A 233 -1.07 23.21 13.58
C LYS A 233 -1.33 21.70 13.65
N TYR A 234 -1.66 21.06 12.53
CA TYR A 234 -2.12 19.67 12.49
C TYR A 234 -0.96 18.69 12.71
N THR A 235 0.22 19.00 12.18
CA THR A 235 1.44 18.22 12.46
C THR A 235 2.04 18.54 13.83
N ASP A 236 1.84 19.74 14.38
CA ASP A 236 2.45 20.18 15.63
C ASP A 236 1.62 19.86 16.89
N ASP A 237 0.31 20.08 16.87
CA ASP A 237 -0.55 19.99 18.07
C ASP A 237 -1.22 18.61 18.25
N PHE A 238 -1.31 17.79 17.19
CA PHE A 238 -2.06 16.53 17.25
C PHE A 238 -1.28 15.37 17.85
N SER A 239 -2.06 14.37 18.27
CA SER A 239 -1.59 13.08 18.79
C SER A 239 -2.10 11.91 17.97
N HIS A 240 -1.45 10.76 18.12
CA HIS A 240 -2.03 9.45 17.84
C HIS A 240 -1.84 8.54 19.05
N LYS A 241 -2.92 7.87 19.47
CA LYS A 241 -2.97 7.00 20.67
C LYS A 241 -2.39 7.70 21.92
N GLY A 242 -2.73 8.98 22.07
CA GLY A 242 -2.30 9.82 23.20
C GLY A 242 -0.83 10.30 23.18
N ARG A 243 -0.06 10.02 22.12
CA ARG A 243 1.31 10.56 21.95
C ARG A 243 1.33 11.67 20.90
N LEU A 244 1.95 12.80 21.21
CA LEU A 244 2.16 13.91 20.26
C LEU A 244 2.95 13.43 19.02
N LEU A 245 2.53 13.90 17.85
CA LEU A 245 3.13 13.54 16.55
C LEU A 245 4.42 14.31 16.27
N HIS A 246 4.61 15.46 16.91
CA HIS A 246 5.86 16.20 16.95
C HIS A 246 6.28 16.40 18.40
N SER A 247 7.51 16.05 18.73
CA SER A 247 8.14 16.35 20.03
C SER A 247 9.64 16.55 19.85
N GLY A 248 10.35 17.02 20.88
CA GLY A 248 11.76 17.40 20.75
C GLY A 248 12.71 16.34 20.16
N SER A 249 12.39 15.05 20.32
CA SER A 249 13.13 13.92 19.74
C SER A 249 12.49 13.30 18.48
N LEU A 250 11.24 13.65 18.17
CA LEU A 250 10.44 13.12 17.07
C LEU A 250 10.10 14.27 16.12
N LYS A 251 10.95 14.48 15.11
CA LYS A 251 10.72 15.51 14.08
C LYS A 251 9.79 14.99 12.98
N PRO A 252 8.97 15.86 12.38
CA PRO A 252 8.23 15.51 11.17
C PRO A 252 9.16 15.27 9.98
N ILE A 253 8.65 14.55 8.99
CA ILE A 253 9.37 14.15 7.78
C ILE A 253 8.99 15.08 6.63
N CYS A 254 9.97 15.68 5.96
CA CYS A 254 9.75 16.45 4.74
C CYS A 254 10.15 15.60 3.51
N PRO A 255 9.21 15.22 2.63
CA PRO A 255 9.51 14.37 1.46
C PRO A 255 10.55 14.99 0.53
N GLY A 256 11.43 14.17 -0.03
CA GLY A 256 12.46 14.59 -0.98
C GLY A 256 13.62 15.41 -0.40
N ARG A 257 13.76 15.49 0.94
CA ARG A 257 14.79 16.28 1.65
C ARG A 257 15.88 15.44 2.31
N GLY A 258 16.02 14.16 1.95
CA GLY A 258 16.99 13.23 2.54
C GLY A 258 16.54 12.69 3.90
N MET A 259 15.23 12.62 4.14
CA MET A 259 14.62 12.17 5.39
C MET A 259 14.02 10.74 5.31
N GLY A 260 14.31 10.00 4.23
CA GLY A 260 13.86 8.62 4.03
C GLY A 260 12.45 8.49 3.44
N CYS A 261 11.89 9.59 2.90
CA CYS A 261 10.54 9.62 2.34
C CYS A 261 10.58 10.30 0.96
N ALA A 262 10.16 9.55 -0.07
CA ALA A 262 10.15 9.97 -1.46
C ALA A 262 11.44 10.68 -1.93
N ASP A 263 12.59 10.21 -1.44
CA ASP A 263 13.91 10.64 -1.88
C ASP A 263 14.27 10.00 -3.24
N ASN A 264 13.50 10.38 -4.26
CA ASN A 264 13.45 9.79 -5.60
C ASN A 264 13.43 10.92 -6.65
N PRO A 265 14.21 10.85 -7.77
CA PRO A 265 14.10 11.83 -8.85
C PRO A 265 12.70 11.96 -9.45
N LEU A 266 11.85 10.94 -9.31
CA LEU A 266 10.46 10.95 -9.80
C LEU A 266 9.44 11.58 -8.85
N LEU A 267 9.88 12.11 -7.70
CA LEU A 267 9.00 12.75 -6.71
C LEU A 267 8.06 13.78 -7.35
N LYS A 268 6.76 13.60 -7.11
CA LYS A 268 5.64 14.43 -7.59
C LYS A 268 4.55 14.46 -6.52
N VAL A 269 3.70 15.48 -6.52
CA VAL A 269 2.54 15.47 -5.61
C VAL A 269 1.45 14.59 -6.19
N ILE A 270 1.01 14.94 -7.40
CA ILE A 270 0.13 14.16 -8.28
C ILE A 270 0.82 13.97 -9.64
N GLY A 271 0.65 12.81 -10.27
CA GLY A 271 0.91 12.58 -11.69
C GLY A 271 -0.16 11.69 -12.31
N ASP A 272 0.19 10.43 -12.50
CA ASP A 272 -0.65 9.32 -12.94
C ASP A 272 -1.24 8.60 -11.72
N ILE A 273 -2.29 9.20 -11.16
CA ILE A 273 -3.09 8.65 -10.06
C ILE A 273 -3.52 7.23 -10.42
N ASP A 274 -2.99 6.26 -9.69
CA ASP A 274 -3.41 4.87 -9.77
C ASP A 274 -3.95 4.44 -8.38
N PRO A 275 -5.09 3.75 -8.28
CA PRO A 275 -5.59 3.26 -7.01
C PRO A 275 -4.72 2.17 -6.33
N SER A 276 -3.58 1.77 -6.93
CA SER A 276 -2.48 1.03 -6.31
C SER A 276 -1.41 1.91 -5.63
N ASP A 277 -1.49 3.24 -5.76
CA ASP A 277 -0.66 4.19 -4.99
C ASP A 277 -0.91 4.11 -3.48
N ILE A 278 -2.07 3.56 -3.09
CA ILE A 278 -2.54 3.48 -1.71
C ILE A 278 -1.76 2.42 -0.91
N HIS A 279 -0.79 2.90 -0.13
CA HIS A 279 0.03 2.06 0.74
C HIS A 279 -0.23 2.39 2.21
N GLN A 280 -0.99 1.56 2.93
CA GLN A 280 -1.42 1.84 4.30
C GLN A 280 -0.25 2.06 5.29
N GLY A 281 -0.46 3.02 6.20
CA GLY A 281 0.44 3.38 7.31
C GLY A 281 0.29 2.48 8.54
N GLN A 282 0.36 3.09 9.73
CA GLN A 282 0.10 2.44 11.03
C GLN A 282 -1.19 2.96 11.72
N VAL A 283 -1.95 3.79 11.00
CA VAL A 283 -3.26 4.30 11.40
C VAL A 283 -4.32 3.22 11.10
N GLY A 284 -5.36 3.15 11.93
CA GLY A 284 -6.45 2.18 11.77
C GLY A 284 -7.53 2.67 10.80
N ASP A 285 -7.13 3.28 9.70
CA ASP A 285 -7.97 4.02 8.75
C ASP A 285 -8.11 3.30 7.40
N CYS A 286 -8.00 1.96 7.38
CA CYS A 286 -8.19 1.15 6.16
C CYS A 286 -9.48 1.54 5.41
N TRP A 287 -10.59 1.73 6.13
CA TRP A 287 -11.88 2.20 5.59
C TRP A 287 -11.80 3.53 4.80
N LEU A 288 -10.92 4.45 5.20
CA LEU A 288 -10.67 5.72 4.52
C LEU A 288 -9.79 5.50 3.29
N LEU A 289 -8.72 4.72 3.42
CA LEU A 289 -7.82 4.40 2.31
C LEU A 289 -8.54 3.61 1.19
N SER A 290 -9.42 2.67 1.55
CA SER A 290 -10.33 2.00 0.62
C SER A 290 -11.27 2.99 -0.08
N ALA A 291 -11.84 3.94 0.66
CA ALA A 291 -12.70 4.96 0.09
C ALA A 291 -11.96 5.92 -0.85
N ILE A 292 -10.69 6.22 -0.57
CA ILE A 292 -9.79 7.01 -1.41
C ILE A 292 -9.46 6.25 -2.69
N SER A 293 -9.08 4.96 -2.58
CA SER A 293 -8.85 4.08 -3.72
C SER A 293 -10.07 4.03 -4.65
N ALA A 294 -11.28 3.88 -4.09
CA ALA A 294 -12.53 3.92 -4.86
C ALA A 294 -12.82 5.24 -5.59
N ILE A 295 -12.35 6.40 -5.07
CA ILE A 295 -12.46 7.68 -5.77
C ILE A 295 -11.38 7.82 -6.85
N ALA A 296 -10.21 7.21 -6.67
CA ALA A 296 -9.12 7.25 -7.64
C ALA A 296 -9.42 6.45 -8.93
N GLU A 297 -10.37 5.51 -8.92
CA GLU A 297 -10.88 4.85 -10.15
C GLU A 297 -11.60 5.84 -11.10
N PHE A 298 -11.98 7.03 -10.62
CA PHE A 298 -12.62 8.07 -11.43
C PHE A 298 -11.61 9.15 -11.84
N ASP A 299 -11.17 9.10 -13.10
CA ASP A 299 -10.20 10.02 -13.70
C ASP A 299 -10.46 11.50 -13.34
N GLY A 300 -9.50 12.11 -12.65
CA GLY A 300 -9.56 13.52 -12.24
C GLY A 300 -10.27 13.79 -10.91
N ALA A 301 -10.93 12.82 -10.28
CA ALA A 301 -11.68 13.06 -9.04
C ALA A 301 -10.77 13.48 -7.88
N VAL A 302 -9.62 12.82 -7.72
CA VAL A 302 -8.56 13.23 -6.78
C VAL A 302 -8.03 14.63 -7.16
N LYS A 303 -7.79 14.92 -8.44
CA LYS A 303 -7.34 16.26 -8.87
C LYS A 303 -8.37 17.34 -8.52
N LYS A 304 -9.67 17.04 -8.58
CA LYS A 304 -10.74 17.95 -8.16
C LYS A 304 -10.70 18.26 -6.66
N LEU A 305 -10.30 17.32 -5.80
CA LEU A 305 -10.07 17.60 -4.37
C LEU A 305 -8.88 18.57 -4.17
N PHE A 306 -7.82 18.43 -4.96
CA PHE A 306 -6.64 19.30 -4.91
C PHE A 306 -6.73 20.57 -5.79
N ARG A 307 -7.87 20.87 -6.42
CA ARG A 307 -8.02 21.92 -7.46
C ARG A 307 -7.60 23.35 -7.07
N LYS A 308 -7.50 23.65 -5.78
CA LYS A 308 -7.03 24.94 -5.25
C LYS A 308 -5.55 24.96 -4.89
N THR A 309 -4.85 23.84 -5.02
CA THR A 309 -3.39 23.78 -4.93
C THR A 309 -2.78 24.23 -6.26
N PRO A 310 -2.00 25.33 -6.29
CA PRO A 310 -1.33 25.76 -7.50
C PRO A 310 -0.24 24.75 -7.89
N ASN A 311 -0.12 24.46 -9.19
CA ASN A 311 0.95 23.64 -9.75
C ASN A 311 1.03 22.21 -9.16
N ILE A 312 -0.12 21.60 -8.83
CA ILE A 312 -0.18 20.26 -8.20
C ILE A 312 0.46 19.14 -9.03
N ASP A 313 0.45 19.26 -10.37
CA ASP A 313 1.10 18.33 -11.30
C ASP A 313 2.62 18.58 -11.47
N GLU A 314 3.19 19.60 -10.81
CA GLU A 314 4.64 19.86 -10.79
C GLU A 314 5.30 19.17 -9.57
N MET A 315 6.62 18.94 -9.66
CA MET A 315 7.41 18.47 -8.51
C MET A 315 7.37 19.54 -7.40
N PRO A 316 7.34 19.13 -6.11
CA PRO A 316 7.52 20.03 -4.98
C PRO A 316 8.72 20.98 -5.17
N ARG A 317 8.58 22.21 -4.70
CA ARG A 317 9.64 23.22 -4.83
C ARG A 317 10.68 23.05 -3.73
N ALA A 318 11.89 23.56 -3.96
CA ALA A 318 12.92 23.63 -2.93
C ALA A 318 12.52 24.55 -1.76
N SER A 319 11.75 25.60 -2.02
CA SER A 319 11.06 26.42 -1.02
C SER A 319 9.94 25.63 -0.32
N PRO A 320 9.44 26.05 0.84
CA PRO A 320 8.27 25.45 1.47
C PRO A 320 7.07 25.29 0.51
N ASN A 321 6.41 24.14 0.62
CA ASN A 321 5.21 23.80 -0.13
C ASN A 321 4.02 23.70 0.83
N ILE A 322 2.88 24.19 0.35
CA ILE A 322 1.59 24.24 1.05
C ILE A 322 0.56 23.71 0.05
N TYR A 323 -0.29 22.81 0.50
CA TYR A 323 -1.32 22.17 -0.30
C TYR A 323 -2.70 22.52 0.26
N THR A 324 -3.67 22.70 -0.63
CA THR A 324 -5.06 22.99 -0.28
C THR A 324 -5.95 21.90 -0.86
N VAL A 325 -6.62 21.17 0.04
CA VAL A 325 -7.59 20.13 -0.31
C VAL A 325 -8.98 20.64 0.04
N THR A 326 -9.89 20.66 -0.93
CA THR A 326 -11.29 21.00 -0.70
C THR A 326 -12.07 19.74 -0.35
N LEU A 327 -12.69 19.73 0.82
CA LEU A 327 -13.53 18.65 1.36
C LEU A 327 -14.91 19.19 1.73
N TRP A 328 -15.85 18.32 2.11
CA TRP A 328 -17.13 18.71 2.70
C TRP A 328 -17.13 18.58 4.22
N ASP A 329 -17.58 19.65 4.89
CA ASP A 329 -17.92 19.66 6.30
C ASP A 329 -19.29 18.99 6.51
N LEU A 330 -19.33 17.85 7.20
CA LEU A 330 -20.53 17.04 7.40
C LEU A 330 -21.58 17.64 8.37
N PRO A 331 -21.22 18.49 9.34
CA PRO A 331 -22.22 19.28 10.08
C PRO A 331 -22.99 20.26 9.21
N THR A 332 -22.31 21.01 8.32
CA THR A 332 -22.93 22.09 7.53
C THR A 332 -23.27 21.72 6.08
N TRP A 333 -22.69 20.63 5.57
CA TRP A 333 -22.72 20.18 4.17
C TRP A 333 -22.28 21.24 3.17
N LYS A 334 -21.14 21.88 3.49
CA LYS A 334 -20.50 22.89 2.66
C LYS A 334 -19.06 22.50 2.38
N GLU A 335 -18.56 22.96 1.24
CA GLU A 335 -17.14 22.87 0.96
C GLU A 335 -16.31 23.68 1.98
N VAL A 336 -15.18 23.12 2.37
CA VAL A 336 -14.17 23.74 3.22
C VAL A 336 -12.79 23.44 2.65
N ASP A 337 -11.92 24.46 2.67
CA ASP A 337 -10.55 24.35 2.20
C ASP A 337 -9.62 24.04 3.37
N ILE A 338 -9.02 22.86 3.35
CA ILE A 338 -8.06 22.41 4.35
C ILE A 338 -6.65 22.68 3.82
N VAL A 339 -5.96 23.61 4.48
CA VAL A 339 -4.60 24.04 4.10
C VAL A 339 -3.59 23.33 5.00
N ILE A 340 -2.71 22.55 4.38
CA ILE A 340 -1.68 21.74 5.05
C ILE A 340 -0.30 22.04 4.47
N ASP A 341 0.74 21.91 5.29
CA ASP A 341 2.13 22.01 4.84
C ASP A 341 2.71 20.67 4.38
N GLU A 342 3.90 20.69 3.76
CA GLU A 342 4.56 19.49 3.23
C GLU A 342 5.05 18.47 4.27
N ARG A 343 4.98 18.80 5.57
CA ARG A 343 5.46 17.93 6.65
C ARG A 343 4.51 16.77 6.87
N LEU A 344 5.03 15.56 6.88
CA LEU A 344 4.28 14.36 7.25
C LEU A 344 4.67 13.90 8.66
N CYS A 345 3.69 13.31 9.35
CA CYS A 345 3.84 12.87 10.73
C CYS A 345 4.74 11.64 10.81
N ALA A 346 5.83 11.75 11.57
CA ALA A 346 6.66 10.62 11.91
C ALA A 346 5.92 9.70 12.90
N ASN A 347 6.21 8.42 12.83
CA ASN A 347 5.66 7.40 13.72
C ASN A 347 6.14 7.64 15.18
N PRO A 348 5.24 7.87 16.15
CA PRO A 348 5.60 8.18 17.54
C PRO A 348 6.18 6.98 18.33
N ASN A 349 6.45 5.85 17.67
CA ASN A 349 7.20 4.71 18.19
C ASN A 349 8.64 4.62 17.63
N THR A 350 9.07 5.60 16.83
CA THR A 350 10.40 5.61 16.17
C THR A 350 11.31 6.74 16.68
N THR A 351 12.59 6.69 16.32
CA THR A 351 13.58 7.73 16.63
C THR A 351 13.87 8.57 15.38
N TYR A 352 14.52 9.73 15.50
CA TYR A 352 14.92 10.54 14.33
C TYR A 352 15.70 9.74 13.27
N SER A 353 16.61 8.85 13.66
CA SER A 353 17.39 8.00 12.74
C SER A 353 16.63 6.79 12.17
N THR A 354 15.43 6.50 12.67
CA THR A 354 14.58 5.38 12.24
C THR A 354 13.15 5.82 11.91
N SER A 355 12.95 7.12 11.67
CA SER A 355 11.62 7.71 11.51
C SER A 355 10.93 7.15 10.27
N THR A 356 9.81 6.46 10.50
CA THR A 356 8.89 6.01 9.46
C THR A 356 7.66 6.91 9.45
N LEU A 357 6.93 6.96 8.35
CA LEU A 357 5.64 7.65 8.32
C LEU A 357 4.64 6.95 9.25
N LEU A 358 3.82 7.74 9.95
CA LEU A 358 2.64 7.25 10.65
C LEU A 358 1.51 6.94 9.68
N SER A 359 1.23 7.90 8.79
CA SER A 359 0.22 7.87 7.73
C SER A 359 0.56 6.87 6.62
N SER A 360 -0.27 6.86 5.57
CA SER A 360 0.02 6.24 4.29
C SER A 360 1.42 6.60 3.78
N LYS A 361 1.95 5.73 2.95
CA LYS A 361 3.27 5.86 2.33
C LYS A 361 3.12 6.42 0.91
N PRO A 362 4.18 7.06 0.37
CA PRO A 362 4.23 7.41 -1.04
C PRO A 362 4.06 6.18 -1.93
N SER A 363 3.64 6.38 -3.18
CA SER A 363 3.63 5.32 -4.19
C SER A 363 5.05 4.80 -4.45
N VAL A 364 5.15 3.68 -5.19
CA VAL A 364 6.43 3.06 -5.55
C VAL A 364 7.28 3.98 -6.44
N ASP A 365 6.66 4.80 -7.28
CA ASP A 365 7.33 5.73 -8.19
C ASP A 365 7.49 7.15 -7.60
N GLY A 366 6.84 7.48 -6.48
CA GLY A 366 7.11 8.69 -5.68
C GLY A 366 6.01 9.74 -5.67
N GLU A 367 4.78 9.38 -5.99
CA GLU A 367 3.58 10.19 -5.79
C GLU A 367 3.28 10.37 -4.29
N MET A 368 2.76 11.53 -3.92
CA MET A 368 2.51 11.91 -2.52
C MET A 368 1.02 12.19 -2.21
N TRP A 369 0.15 12.11 -3.21
CA TRP A 369 -1.24 12.57 -3.12
C TRP A 369 -2.04 11.86 -2.02
N VAL A 370 -1.84 10.54 -1.84
CA VAL A 370 -2.49 9.76 -0.77
C VAL A 370 -2.12 10.32 0.61
N CYS A 371 -0.83 10.57 0.84
CA CYS A 371 -0.30 11.07 2.12
C CYS A 371 -0.86 12.45 2.49
N TYR A 372 -1.00 13.33 1.49
CA TYR A 372 -1.54 14.67 1.71
C TYR A 372 -3.07 14.68 1.78
N LEU A 373 -3.76 13.78 1.08
CA LEU A 373 -5.21 13.62 1.20
C LEU A 373 -5.60 13.05 2.58
N GLU A 374 -4.90 12.02 3.06
CA GLU A 374 -5.07 11.50 4.42
C GLU A 374 -4.77 12.59 5.46
N LYS A 375 -3.65 13.32 5.33
CA LYS A 375 -3.32 14.44 6.24
C LYS A 375 -4.41 15.51 6.26
N ALA A 376 -4.99 15.87 5.11
CA ALA A 376 -6.08 16.84 5.04
C ALA A 376 -7.38 16.31 5.68
N ILE A 377 -7.72 15.03 5.48
CA ILE A 377 -8.91 14.42 6.08
C ILE A 377 -8.72 14.26 7.60
N ALA A 378 -7.54 13.84 8.08
CA ALA A 378 -7.20 13.83 9.50
C ALA A 378 -7.29 15.25 10.11
N ALA A 379 -6.78 16.28 9.41
CA ALA A 379 -6.89 17.68 9.80
C ALA A 379 -8.34 18.18 9.92
N HIS A 380 -9.21 17.75 9.01
CA HIS A 380 -10.65 18.08 8.98
C HIS A 380 -11.45 17.36 10.07
N CYS A 381 -11.16 16.08 10.32
CA CYS A 381 -11.79 15.28 11.37
C CYS A 381 -11.29 15.64 12.79
N GLY A 382 -10.15 16.34 12.90
CA GLY A 382 -9.59 16.82 14.17
C GLY A 382 -8.50 15.94 14.78
N GLY A 383 -7.89 15.05 13.99
CA GLY A 383 -6.73 14.24 14.36
C GLY A 383 -6.71 12.85 13.72
N TRP A 384 -5.55 12.19 13.77
CA TRP A 384 -5.39 10.81 13.30
C TRP A 384 -6.19 9.79 14.13
N ASP A 385 -6.43 10.09 15.42
CA ASP A 385 -7.32 9.29 16.26
C ASP A 385 -8.79 9.41 15.81
N ALA A 386 -9.20 10.55 15.23
CA ALA A 386 -10.57 10.80 14.75
C ALA A 386 -10.90 10.14 13.39
N ILE A 387 -9.92 9.51 12.74
CA ILE A 387 -10.09 8.69 11.51
C ILE A 387 -9.80 7.20 11.74
N THR A 388 -9.47 6.79 12.97
CA THR A 388 -9.19 5.39 13.31
C THR A 388 -10.51 4.63 13.50
N GLY A 389 -10.82 3.70 12.59
CA GLY A 389 -12.05 2.87 12.61
C GLY A 389 -13.29 3.62 12.13
N GLY A 390 -13.84 3.21 10.98
CA GLY A 390 -14.98 3.87 10.34
C GLY A 390 -15.57 3.05 9.20
N GLN A 391 -16.27 3.70 8.26
CA GLN A 391 -16.99 3.06 7.15
C GLN A 391 -16.85 3.91 5.89
N CYS A 392 -16.58 3.31 4.72
CA CYS A 392 -16.25 4.04 3.48
C CYS A 392 -17.26 5.13 3.09
N VAL A 393 -18.55 4.86 3.31
CA VAL A 393 -19.67 5.81 3.19
C VAL A 393 -19.46 7.16 3.88
N HIS A 394 -18.77 7.20 5.03
CA HIS A 394 -18.49 8.44 5.75
C HIS A 394 -17.35 9.23 5.08
N ALA A 395 -16.34 8.54 4.56
CA ALA A 395 -15.23 9.14 3.83
C ALA A 395 -15.69 9.65 2.45
N TRP A 396 -16.53 8.91 1.74
CA TRP A 396 -17.18 9.38 0.52
C TRP A 396 -18.06 10.60 0.77
N ALA A 397 -18.79 10.69 1.90
CA ALA A 397 -19.52 11.91 2.24
C ALA A 397 -18.59 13.13 2.39
N ILE A 398 -17.43 12.96 3.03
CA ILE A 398 -16.40 14.01 3.18
C ILE A 398 -15.78 14.40 1.82
N MET A 399 -15.57 13.43 0.92
CA MET A 399 -14.89 13.66 -0.36
C MET A 399 -15.83 13.98 -1.54
N THR A 400 -17.14 13.78 -1.43
CA THR A 400 -18.11 14.04 -2.52
C THR A 400 -19.23 15.00 -2.14
N GLY A 401 -19.44 15.26 -0.84
CA GLY A 401 -20.60 16.02 -0.35
C GLY A 401 -21.93 15.30 -0.51
N CYS A 402 -21.95 14.06 -1.01
CA CYS A 402 -23.19 13.32 -1.20
C CYS A 402 -23.77 12.86 0.15
N ARG A 403 -25.02 13.22 0.41
CA ARG A 403 -25.79 12.76 1.60
C ARG A 403 -26.28 11.33 1.47
N HIS A 404 -26.48 10.87 0.24
CA HIS A 404 -27.10 9.60 -0.10
C HIS A 404 -26.08 8.47 -0.02
N GLN A 405 -25.73 8.13 1.23
CA GLN A 405 -24.78 7.09 1.58
C GLN A 405 -25.52 5.88 2.17
N TYR A 406 -25.20 4.68 1.67
CA TYR A 406 -25.94 3.46 2.00
C TYR A 406 -25.00 2.31 2.35
N THR A 407 -25.37 1.55 3.38
CA THR A 407 -24.70 0.32 3.79
C THR A 407 -25.70 -0.82 3.73
N PHE A 408 -25.43 -1.84 2.92
CA PHE A 408 -26.21 -3.07 2.86
C PHE A 408 -25.57 -4.10 3.79
N MET A 409 -26.37 -4.71 4.64
CA MET A 409 -25.95 -5.76 5.58
C MET A 409 -26.97 -6.89 5.60
N ARG A 410 -26.52 -8.13 5.84
CA ARG A 410 -27.44 -9.27 6.01
C ARG A 410 -28.16 -9.22 7.37
N ASN A 411 -29.48 -9.37 7.35
CA ASN A 411 -30.29 -9.65 8.52
C ASN A 411 -30.00 -11.08 9.00
N ALA A 412 -29.39 -11.21 10.19
CA ALA A 412 -29.00 -12.49 10.77
C ALA A 412 -30.15 -13.50 10.94
N ALA A 413 -31.41 -13.05 11.03
CA ALA A 413 -32.56 -13.93 11.21
C ALA A 413 -33.12 -14.49 9.89
N THR A 414 -32.91 -13.81 8.76
CA THR A 414 -33.48 -14.19 7.44
C THR A 414 -32.42 -14.48 6.38
N ASN A 415 -31.15 -14.19 6.67
CA ASN A 415 -30.00 -14.20 5.77
C ASN A 415 -30.15 -13.31 4.51
N LYS A 416 -31.17 -12.45 4.47
CA LYS A 416 -31.41 -11.48 3.39
C LYS A 416 -30.74 -10.15 3.68
N TRP A 417 -30.45 -9.39 2.63
CA TRP A 417 -29.88 -8.05 2.75
C TRP A 417 -30.94 -7.03 3.12
N GLN A 418 -30.55 -6.04 3.92
CA GLN A 418 -31.30 -4.81 4.16
C GLN A 418 -30.40 -3.61 3.83
N CYS A 419 -30.98 -2.57 3.22
CA CYS A 419 -30.29 -1.31 2.99
C CYS A 419 -30.44 -0.39 4.22
N TRP A 420 -29.34 0.17 4.69
CA TRP A 420 -29.28 1.07 5.84
C TRP A 420 -28.68 2.42 5.47
N ALA A 421 -29.22 3.51 6.02
CA ALA A 421 -28.66 4.84 5.88
C ALA A 421 -28.89 5.70 7.13
N ARG A 422 -28.22 6.86 7.21
CA ARG A 422 -28.47 7.90 8.23
C ARG A 422 -29.70 8.76 7.91
N TYR A 423 -30.70 8.22 7.21
CA TYR A 423 -32.00 8.85 6.98
C TYR A 423 -33.05 8.25 7.90
N ASN A 424 -33.73 9.06 8.71
CA ASN A 424 -34.78 8.59 9.61
C ASN A 424 -36.13 8.59 8.87
N PRO A 425 -36.71 7.42 8.51
CA PRO A 425 -37.94 7.36 7.71
C PRO A 425 -39.18 7.85 8.48
N HIS A 426 -39.20 7.73 9.81
CA HIS A 426 -40.32 8.18 10.64
C HIS A 426 -40.41 9.72 10.73
N LYS A 427 -39.26 10.39 10.78
CA LYS A 427 -39.15 11.86 10.81
C LYS A 427 -38.95 12.48 9.42
N LYS A 428 -38.69 11.66 8.39
CA LYS A 428 -38.39 12.08 7.00
C LYS A 428 -37.26 13.10 6.92
N GLN A 429 -36.17 12.82 7.65
CA GLN A 429 -35.01 13.72 7.72
C GLN A 429 -33.70 12.93 7.79
N TRP A 430 -32.64 13.49 7.21
CA TRP A 430 -31.28 13.03 7.45
C TRP A 430 -30.87 13.35 8.90
N LEU A 431 -30.19 12.42 9.54
CA LEU A 431 -29.58 12.64 10.86
C LEU A 431 -28.35 13.55 10.71
N PRO A 432 -28.01 14.33 11.76
CA PRO A 432 -26.72 15.00 11.81
C PRO A 432 -25.55 14.04 11.62
N MET A 433 -24.48 14.55 11.03
CA MET A 433 -23.20 13.89 10.86
C MET A 433 -22.10 14.85 11.34
N GLU A 434 -21.03 14.28 11.86
CA GLU A 434 -19.82 14.98 12.32
C GLU A 434 -18.65 14.57 11.42
N ASN A 435 -17.60 15.38 11.32
CA ASN A 435 -16.42 14.99 10.54
C ASN A 435 -15.68 13.82 11.24
N ASP A 436 -15.47 13.95 12.56
CA ASP A 436 -15.00 12.87 13.43
C ASP A 436 -16.02 11.73 13.48
N VAL A 437 -15.59 10.55 13.02
CA VAL A 437 -16.44 9.35 12.93
C VAL A 437 -16.96 8.87 14.28
N HIS A 438 -16.24 9.14 15.37
CA HIS A 438 -16.61 8.75 16.75
C HIS A 438 -17.62 9.71 17.38
N LYS A 439 -17.76 10.93 16.84
CA LYS A 439 -18.73 11.94 17.30
C LYS A 439 -20.08 11.84 16.59
N CYS A 440 -20.17 11.10 15.48
CA CYS A 440 -21.45 10.74 14.89
C CYS A 440 -22.33 10.04 15.93
N ASP A 441 -23.55 10.56 16.14
CA ASP A 441 -24.41 10.10 17.23
C ASP A 441 -24.69 8.59 17.19
N ASN A 442 -24.12 7.87 18.16
CA ASN A 442 -24.26 6.44 18.38
C ASN A 442 -25.66 6.05 18.93
N VAL A 443 -26.48 7.03 19.33
CA VAL A 443 -27.82 6.82 19.91
C VAL A 443 -28.94 6.85 18.86
N THR A 444 -28.81 7.63 17.78
CA THR A 444 -29.84 7.70 16.71
C THR A 444 -29.62 6.76 15.52
N GLY A 445 -28.45 6.12 15.42
CA GLY A 445 -28.18 4.95 14.57
C GLY A 445 -28.32 5.13 13.05
N VAL A 446 -28.23 4.02 12.33
CA VAL A 446 -28.69 3.89 10.93
C VAL A 446 -30.06 3.21 10.91
N TRP A 447 -30.85 3.50 9.88
CA TRP A 447 -32.23 3.00 9.75
C TRP A 447 -32.36 2.09 8.53
N PRO A 448 -33.13 0.98 8.61
CA PRO A 448 -33.40 0.14 7.46
C PRO A 448 -34.42 0.85 6.56
N ILE A 449 -34.03 1.15 5.33
CA ILE A 449 -34.82 1.93 4.37
C ILE A 449 -34.96 1.18 3.04
N PRO A 450 -35.99 1.48 2.22
CA PRO A 450 -35.99 1.02 0.84
C PRO A 450 -34.86 1.72 0.07
N PHE A 451 -34.24 1.02 -0.87
CA PHE A 451 -33.21 1.61 -1.74
C PHE A 451 -33.86 2.20 -3.00
N PHE A 452 -33.45 3.39 -3.41
CA PHE A 452 -34.06 4.12 -4.53
C PHE A 452 -33.87 3.42 -5.88
N THR A 453 -34.71 3.68 -6.88
CA THR A 453 -34.43 3.27 -8.27
C THR A 453 -33.33 4.17 -8.81
N VAL A 454 -32.26 3.60 -9.32
CA VAL A 454 -31.23 4.41 -9.97
C VAL A 454 -31.82 5.11 -11.20
N GLY A 455 -31.67 6.43 -11.28
CA GLY A 455 -32.28 7.28 -12.31
C GLY A 455 -33.71 7.77 -12.03
N ASP A 456 -34.40 7.26 -11.00
CA ASP A 456 -35.70 7.75 -10.55
C ASP A 456 -35.83 7.64 -9.02
N ASN A 457 -35.83 8.77 -8.32
CA ASN A 457 -35.80 8.89 -6.84
C ASN A 457 -36.97 8.20 -6.07
N THR A 458 -37.80 7.42 -6.75
CA THR A 458 -38.68 6.39 -6.19
C THR A 458 -37.94 5.40 -5.26
N GLU A 459 -38.44 5.23 -4.04
CA GLU A 459 -37.99 4.22 -3.09
C GLU A 459 -38.43 2.79 -3.51
N THR A 460 -37.51 1.81 -3.51
CA THR A 460 -37.79 0.40 -3.85
C THR A 460 -37.34 -0.58 -2.76
N GLY A 461 -38.19 -1.57 -2.48
CA GLY A 461 -37.96 -2.60 -1.47
C GLY A 461 -39.25 -3.39 -1.22
N ASP A 462 -39.16 -4.55 -0.57
CA ASP A 462 -40.35 -5.18 0.00
C ASP A 462 -40.82 -4.40 1.25
N THR A 463 -41.99 -4.74 1.81
CA THR A 463 -42.52 -4.05 3.02
C THR A 463 -41.67 -4.26 4.29
N LYS A 464 -40.58 -5.04 4.22
CA LYS A 464 -39.60 -5.28 5.28
C LYS A 464 -38.22 -4.69 4.96
N ASN A 465 -38.09 -4.04 3.80
CA ASN A 465 -36.83 -3.58 3.20
C ASN A 465 -35.79 -4.71 3.03
N GLU A 466 -36.25 -5.95 2.83
CA GLU A 466 -35.39 -7.12 2.61
C GLU A 466 -35.18 -7.43 1.11
N MET A 467 -33.98 -7.86 0.76
CA MET A 467 -33.55 -8.18 -0.60
C MET A 467 -32.78 -9.51 -0.67
N THR A 468 -32.94 -10.24 -1.76
CA THR A 468 -32.08 -11.39 -2.10
C THR A 468 -30.77 -10.91 -2.74
N ASP A 469 -29.78 -11.79 -2.78
CA ASP A 469 -28.47 -11.56 -3.40
C ASP A 469 -28.61 -11.10 -4.86
N ALA A 470 -29.49 -11.72 -5.65
CA ALA A 470 -29.82 -11.28 -7.01
C ALA A 470 -30.42 -9.86 -7.07
N GLN A 471 -31.23 -9.46 -6.09
CA GLN A 471 -31.78 -8.10 -6.03
C GLN A 471 -30.72 -7.07 -5.62
N VAL A 472 -29.77 -7.42 -4.77
CA VAL A 472 -28.63 -6.54 -4.43
C VAL A 472 -27.66 -6.43 -5.61
N PHE A 473 -27.40 -7.53 -6.33
CA PHE A 473 -26.65 -7.50 -7.58
C PHE A 473 -27.26 -6.51 -8.59
N ASP A 474 -28.56 -6.63 -8.86
CA ASP A 474 -29.29 -5.72 -9.75
C ASP A 474 -29.16 -4.24 -9.34
N LYS A 475 -29.07 -3.98 -8.02
CA LYS A 475 -28.91 -2.64 -7.46
C LYS A 475 -27.49 -2.12 -7.62
N MET A 476 -26.48 -2.94 -7.34
CA MET A 476 -25.06 -2.61 -7.53
C MET A 476 -24.76 -2.37 -9.01
N PHE A 477 -25.21 -3.28 -9.89
CA PHE A 477 -25.14 -3.11 -11.34
C PHE A 477 -25.76 -1.78 -11.79
N ALA A 478 -26.98 -1.47 -11.36
CA ALA A 478 -27.61 -0.20 -11.72
C ALA A 478 -26.83 1.04 -11.24
N CYS A 479 -26.12 0.96 -10.10
CA CYS A 479 -25.28 2.04 -9.57
C CYS A 479 -24.00 2.24 -10.39
N ASP A 480 -23.33 1.15 -10.73
CA ASP A 480 -22.16 1.10 -11.62
C ASP A 480 -22.48 1.76 -12.98
N GLN A 481 -23.62 1.42 -13.59
CA GLN A 481 -24.07 1.99 -14.87
C GLN A 481 -24.37 3.51 -14.86
N VAL A 482 -24.33 4.18 -13.70
CA VAL A 482 -24.43 5.65 -13.57
C VAL A 482 -23.23 6.28 -12.87
N ASN A 483 -22.10 5.56 -12.81
CA ASN A 483 -20.86 6.01 -12.17
C ASN A 483 -21.05 6.39 -10.68
N TYR A 484 -21.86 5.63 -9.94
CA TYR A 484 -21.89 5.71 -8.48
C TYR A 484 -20.74 4.91 -7.86
N ILE A 485 -20.23 5.36 -6.71
CA ILE A 485 -19.16 4.65 -6.03
C ILE A 485 -19.74 3.43 -5.31
N VAL A 486 -19.21 2.24 -5.61
CA VAL A 486 -19.61 0.96 -4.99
C VAL A 486 -18.39 0.32 -4.33
N GLY A 487 -18.58 -0.23 -3.14
CA GLY A 487 -17.56 -0.97 -2.41
C GLY A 487 -18.13 -2.10 -1.58
N ALA A 488 -17.26 -2.94 -1.04
CA ALA A 488 -17.61 -4.15 -0.31
C ALA A 488 -16.78 -4.26 0.98
N GLY A 489 -17.27 -5.02 1.95
CA GLY A 489 -16.55 -5.33 3.20
C GLY A 489 -16.50 -6.83 3.42
N SER A 490 -15.29 -7.35 3.65
CA SER A 490 -15.05 -8.75 4.03
C SER A 490 -15.59 -9.05 5.43
N LYS A 491 -15.46 -10.31 5.87
CA LYS A 491 -15.86 -10.74 7.21
C LYS A 491 -14.81 -10.31 8.25
N GLY A 492 -15.02 -10.70 9.50
CA GLY A 492 -14.01 -10.63 10.56
C GLY A 492 -13.93 -11.99 11.26
N GLY A 493 -12.74 -12.61 11.29
CA GLY A 493 -12.52 -13.98 11.74
C GLY A 493 -11.19 -14.65 11.33
N GLY A 494 -10.49 -14.24 10.26
CA GLY A 494 -9.23 -14.86 9.81
C GLY A 494 -8.84 -14.52 8.36
N THR A 495 -7.57 -14.71 7.98
CA THR A 495 -7.12 -14.61 6.59
C THR A 495 -7.32 -15.95 5.88
N ASP A 496 -8.55 -16.25 5.50
CA ASP A 496 -8.87 -17.40 4.66
C ASP A 496 -8.80 -16.96 3.17
N GLU A 497 -8.17 -17.78 2.32
CA GLU A 497 -8.29 -17.73 0.85
C GLU A 497 -7.87 -16.38 0.20
N GLY A 498 -6.75 -15.79 0.66
CA GLY A 498 -6.15 -14.57 0.09
C GLY A 498 -6.83 -13.25 0.49
N MET A 499 -8.07 -13.32 0.98
CA MET A 499 -8.86 -12.17 1.43
C MET A 499 -8.31 -11.57 2.74
N VAL A 500 -8.17 -10.24 2.72
CA VAL A 500 -7.91 -9.43 3.91
C VAL A 500 -9.20 -9.19 4.67
N ASP A 501 -9.19 -9.55 5.95
CA ASP A 501 -10.34 -9.51 6.84
C ASP A 501 -10.51 -8.14 7.54
N ASN A 502 -11.76 -7.75 7.80
CA ASN A 502 -12.17 -6.39 8.20
C ASN A 502 -11.63 -5.30 7.25
N HIS A 503 -11.47 -5.62 5.97
CA HIS A 503 -10.99 -4.71 4.94
C HIS A 503 -12.12 -4.34 3.98
N ALA A 504 -12.05 -3.13 3.42
CA ALA A 504 -13.01 -2.66 2.44
C ALA A 504 -12.39 -2.66 1.05
N TYR A 505 -13.14 -3.12 0.07
CA TYR A 505 -12.74 -3.31 -1.32
C TYR A 505 -13.57 -2.40 -2.22
N THR A 506 -13.03 -2.02 -3.37
CA THR A 506 -13.78 -1.27 -4.40
C THR A 506 -14.42 -2.27 -5.36
N VAL A 507 -15.66 -2.04 -5.77
CA VAL A 507 -16.25 -2.73 -6.93
C VAL A 507 -16.07 -1.80 -8.12
N ILE A 508 -15.21 -2.19 -9.07
CA ILE A 508 -14.84 -1.37 -10.23
C ILE A 508 -15.86 -1.49 -11.36
N GLU A 509 -16.40 -2.70 -11.57
CA GLU A 509 -17.28 -3.02 -12.69
C GLU A 509 -18.27 -4.11 -12.29
N ALA A 510 -19.51 -4.03 -12.76
CA ALA A 510 -20.52 -5.06 -12.61
C ALA A 510 -21.01 -5.54 -13.99
N VAL A 511 -20.92 -6.84 -14.26
CA VAL A 511 -21.30 -7.42 -15.55
C VAL A 511 -22.43 -8.41 -15.36
N LYS A 512 -23.62 -8.04 -15.86
CA LYS A 512 -24.83 -8.87 -15.82
C LYS A 512 -24.94 -9.76 -17.06
N ASP A 513 -25.27 -11.04 -16.87
CA ASP A 513 -25.44 -12.04 -17.95
C ASP A 513 -24.31 -11.99 -19.00
N ALA A 514 -23.07 -12.17 -18.53
CA ALA A 514 -21.85 -12.05 -19.33
C ALA A 514 -21.92 -12.92 -20.60
N CYS A 515 -21.92 -12.27 -21.76
CA CYS A 515 -22.07 -12.90 -23.08
C CYS A 515 -23.32 -13.80 -23.25
N GLY A 516 -24.40 -13.59 -22.50
CA GLY A 516 -25.62 -14.40 -22.58
C GLY A 516 -25.49 -15.80 -21.97
N THR A 517 -24.56 -15.98 -21.04
CA THR A 517 -24.25 -17.28 -20.40
C THR A 517 -25.08 -17.56 -19.13
N GLY A 518 -25.77 -16.56 -18.60
CA GLY A 518 -26.41 -16.57 -17.29
C GLY A 518 -25.44 -16.32 -16.12
N ILE A 519 -24.18 -15.97 -16.39
CA ILE A 519 -23.16 -15.70 -15.36
C ILE A 519 -23.11 -14.20 -15.09
N ASP A 520 -23.25 -13.84 -13.82
CA ASP A 520 -23.11 -12.48 -13.32
C ASP A 520 -21.74 -12.35 -12.65
N LEU A 521 -20.98 -11.29 -12.96
CA LEU A 521 -19.61 -11.07 -12.49
C LEU A 521 -19.45 -9.69 -11.86
N PHE A 522 -18.52 -9.57 -10.92
CA PHE A 522 -17.96 -8.31 -10.45
C PHE A 522 -16.45 -8.27 -10.67
N LYS A 523 -15.94 -7.10 -11.01
CA LYS A 523 -14.52 -6.75 -10.90
C LYS A 523 -14.30 -6.04 -9.58
N VAL A 524 -13.40 -6.56 -8.74
CA VAL A 524 -13.17 -6.08 -7.38
C VAL A 524 -11.70 -5.71 -7.21
N ARG A 525 -11.41 -4.68 -6.42
CA ARG A 525 -10.05 -4.26 -6.08
C ARG A 525 -9.78 -4.29 -4.59
N ASN A 526 -8.66 -4.90 -4.22
CA ASN A 526 -8.00 -4.73 -2.93
C ASN A 526 -7.19 -3.42 -2.93
N PRO A 527 -7.52 -2.43 -2.07
CA PRO A 527 -6.81 -1.16 -1.97
C PRO A 527 -5.33 -1.24 -1.59
N TRP A 528 -4.82 -2.41 -1.18
CA TRP A 528 -3.39 -2.62 -0.95
C TRP A 528 -2.59 -2.88 -2.23
N GLY A 529 -3.24 -2.97 -3.40
CA GLY A 529 -2.59 -3.21 -4.69
C GLY A 529 -1.96 -4.60 -4.82
N LYS A 530 -2.48 -5.57 -4.07
CA LYS A 530 -2.05 -6.98 -3.99
C LYS A 530 -3.01 -7.77 -3.08
N GLY A 531 -2.93 -9.09 -3.12
CA GLY A 531 -3.72 -9.97 -2.26
C GLY A 531 -5.15 -10.08 -2.76
N GLU A 532 -5.33 -11.08 -3.62
CA GLU A 532 -6.54 -11.33 -4.40
C GLU A 532 -7.22 -12.60 -3.87
N ILE A 533 -8.38 -12.95 -4.41
CA ILE A 533 -8.96 -14.28 -4.16
C ILE A 533 -8.10 -15.36 -4.83
N GLU A 534 -7.84 -16.46 -4.14
CA GLU A 534 -7.19 -17.66 -4.70
C GLU A 534 -8.24 -18.77 -4.94
N ASP A 535 -8.03 -19.60 -5.97
CA ASP A 535 -8.88 -20.75 -6.36
C ASP A 535 -10.34 -20.38 -6.79
N GLY A 536 -10.58 -19.16 -7.26
CA GLY A 536 -11.88 -18.70 -7.78
C GLY A 536 -12.22 -19.23 -9.18
N GLU A 537 -13.50 -19.25 -9.57
CA GLU A 537 -13.87 -19.65 -10.95
C GLU A 537 -13.38 -18.61 -11.99
N PHE A 538 -13.29 -17.32 -11.63
CA PHE A 538 -12.83 -16.22 -12.49
C PHE A 538 -11.71 -15.36 -11.85
N ASP A 539 -10.96 -15.88 -10.89
CA ASP A 539 -9.70 -15.24 -10.46
C ASP A 539 -8.68 -15.20 -11.61
N ASP A 540 -7.53 -14.55 -11.43
CA ASP A 540 -6.64 -14.15 -12.52
C ASP A 540 -6.25 -15.27 -13.51
N ASP A 541 -5.94 -16.48 -13.04
CA ASP A 541 -5.70 -17.66 -13.89
C ASP A 541 -6.79 -18.76 -13.80
N GLY A 542 -7.97 -18.40 -13.29
CA GLY A 542 -9.09 -19.28 -12.99
C GLY A 542 -9.67 -20.10 -14.16
N PRO A 543 -10.25 -21.28 -13.87
CA PRO A 543 -10.71 -22.23 -14.88
C PRO A 543 -11.90 -21.73 -15.70
N GLY A 544 -12.68 -20.78 -15.18
CA GLY A 544 -13.82 -20.16 -15.87
C GLY A 544 -13.42 -19.41 -17.13
N TRP A 545 -12.22 -18.82 -17.17
CA TRP A 545 -11.73 -18.12 -18.36
C TRP A 545 -11.54 -19.03 -19.58
N ASP A 546 -11.02 -20.24 -19.37
CA ASP A 546 -10.80 -21.22 -20.45
C ASP A 546 -12.09 -21.99 -20.80
N LYS A 547 -13.00 -22.14 -19.82
CA LYS A 547 -14.34 -22.72 -19.97
C LYS A 547 -15.31 -21.79 -20.72
N TYR A 548 -15.15 -20.47 -20.58
CA TYR A 548 -15.96 -19.43 -21.23
C TYR A 548 -15.07 -18.43 -22.01
N PRO A 549 -14.44 -18.85 -23.11
CA PRO A 549 -13.50 -18.01 -23.87
C PRO A 549 -14.13 -16.73 -24.43
N GLN A 550 -15.45 -16.70 -24.63
CA GLN A 550 -16.18 -15.48 -24.99
C GLN A 550 -16.24 -14.43 -23.87
N ILE A 551 -16.22 -14.85 -22.60
CA ILE A 551 -16.13 -13.94 -21.45
C ILE A 551 -14.69 -13.44 -21.32
N LYS A 552 -13.70 -14.33 -21.43
CA LYS A 552 -12.26 -13.99 -21.48
C LYS A 552 -11.95 -12.96 -22.57
N ALA A 553 -12.57 -13.09 -23.74
CA ALA A 553 -12.41 -12.15 -24.86
C ALA A 553 -13.17 -10.82 -24.69
N LEU A 554 -14.24 -10.79 -23.88
CA LEU A 554 -14.98 -9.57 -23.57
C LEU A 554 -14.26 -8.73 -22.49
N LEU A 555 -13.90 -9.38 -21.38
CA LEU A 555 -13.38 -8.72 -20.18
C LEU A 555 -11.86 -8.54 -20.21
N ASN A 556 -11.15 -9.33 -21.03
CA ASN A 556 -9.69 -9.29 -21.21
C ASN A 556 -8.94 -9.19 -19.85
N PRO A 557 -9.06 -10.23 -18.99
CA PRO A 557 -8.39 -10.23 -17.69
C PRO A 557 -6.87 -10.08 -17.85
N VAL A 558 -6.28 -9.40 -16.88
CA VAL A 558 -4.83 -9.36 -16.67
C VAL A 558 -4.47 -10.55 -15.76
N VAL A 559 -3.21 -10.98 -15.78
CA VAL A 559 -2.69 -11.99 -14.84
C VAL A 559 -1.52 -11.36 -14.09
N ALA A 560 -1.80 -10.71 -12.96
CA ALA A 560 -0.83 -10.01 -12.13
C ALA A 560 -1.39 -9.71 -10.73
N ASP A 561 -0.64 -10.03 -9.67
CA ASP A 561 -0.86 -9.54 -8.29
C ASP A 561 -0.76 -8.00 -8.27
N ASP A 562 -1.88 -7.35 -8.55
CA ASP A 562 -2.10 -5.89 -8.56
C ASP A 562 -3.33 -5.47 -7.72
N GLY A 563 -3.99 -6.47 -7.12
CA GLY A 563 -5.15 -6.36 -6.25
C GLY A 563 -6.48 -6.40 -7.00
N ILE A 564 -6.50 -6.50 -8.34
CA ILE A 564 -7.72 -6.47 -9.15
C ILE A 564 -8.06 -7.88 -9.66
N PHE A 565 -9.22 -8.40 -9.24
CA PHE A 565 -9.66 -9.75 -9.60
C PHE A 565 -11.14 -9.77 -9.97
N TRP A 566 -11.58 -10.80 -10.68
CA TRP A 566 -12.99 -11.04 -10.97
C TRP A 566 -13.57 -12.14 -10.08
N VAL A 567 -14.85 -12.00 -9.72
CA VAL A 567 -15.61 -13.02 -8.99
C VAL A 567 -17.01 -13.14 -9.58
N THR A 568 -17.60 -14.33 -9.49
CA THR A 568 -19.04 -14.50 -9.71
C THR A 568 -19.84 -13.77 -8.63
N LYS A 569 -21.07 -13.39 -8.96
CA LYS A 569 -22.05 -12.86 -8.00
C LYS A 569 -22.21 -13.78 -6.77
N GLU A 570 -22.22 -15.09 -7.00
CA GLU A 570 -22.32 -16.12 -5.97
C GLU A 570 -21.11 -16.07 -5.01
N GLU A 571 -19.88 -16.16 -5.53
CA GLU A 571 -18.64 -16.02 -4.73
C GLU A 571 -18.60 -14.67 -4.00
N PHE A 572 -18.90 -13.56 -4.69
CA PHE A 572 -18.91 -12.22 -4.11
C PHE A 572 -19.76 -12.15 -2.83
N PHE A 573 -20.96 -12.71 -2.84
CA PHE A 573 -21.85 -12.68 -1.68
C PHE A 573 -21.52 -13.73 -0.60
N ASP A 574 -20.63 -14.67 -0.92
CA ASP A 574 -20.03 -15.62 0.01
C ASP A 574 -18.78 -15.06 0.73
N PHE A 575 -17.99 -14.18 0.09
CA PHE A 575 -16.90 -13.45 0.75
C PHE A 575 -17.37 -12.15 1.42
N PHE A 576 -18.07 -11.28 0.69
CA PHE A 576 -18.44 -9.96 1.17
C PHE A 576 -19.77 -9.97 1.93
N LYS A 577 -19.74 -9.46 3.17
CA LYS A 577 -20.89 -9.46 4.10
C LYS A 577 -21.48 -8.06 4.34
N THR A 578 -20.80 -7.04 3.83
CA THR A 578 -21.27 -5.65 3.77
C THR A 578 -21.06 -5.11 2.37
N VAL A 579 -21.99 -4.31 1.85
CA VAL A 579 -21.81 -3.53 0.61
C VAL A 579 -22.05 -2.05 0.93
N TYR A 580 -21.22 -1.18 0.38
CA TYR A 580 -21.26 0.27 0.53
C TYR A 580 -21.60 0.91 -0.81
N ILE A 581 -22.53 1.87 -0.80
CA ILE A 581 -22.88 2.64 -2.00
C ILE A 581 -22.91 4.13 -1.66
N SER A 582 -22.17 4.91 -2.45
CA SER A 582 -22.31 6.36 -2.53
C SER A 582 -23.12 6.73 -3.76
N ALA A 583 -24.32 7.26 -3.59
CA ALA A 583 -25.14 7.75 -4.71
C ALA A 583 -24.68 9.13 -5.18
N SER A 584 -23.36 9.28 -5.39
CA SER A 584 -22.71 10.42 -6.02
C SER A 584 -22.45 10.04 -7.47
N ASN A 585 -23.13 10.67 -8.43
CA ASN A 585 -22.79 10.49 -9.85
C ASN A 585 -21.39 11.08 -10.06
N MET A 586 -20.39 10.23 -10.28
CA MET A 586 -19.01 10.68 -10.40
C MET A 586 -18.75 11.45 -11.70
N THR A 587 -19.60 11.30 -12.72
CA THR A 587 -19.57 12.19 -13.89
C THR A 587 -20.04 13.60 -13.51
N GLU A 588 -21.18 13.74 -12.84
CA GLU A 588 -21.66 15.06 -12.35
C GLU A 588 -20.72 15.67 -11.30
N PHE A 589 -20.10 14.86 -10.44
CA PHE A 589 -19.08 15.31 -9.49
C PHE A 589 -17.87 15.93 -10.19
N LEU A 590 -17.49 15.43 -11.37
CA LEU A 590 -16.38 15.97 -12.15
C LEU A 590 -16.73 17.26 -12.90
N GLU A 591 -18.02 17.52 -13.19
CA GLU A 591 -18.49 18.79 -13.75
C GLU A 591 -18.32 19.95 -12.74
N ASP A 592 -17.85 21.12 -13.21
CA ASP A 592 -17.47 22.30 -12.38
C ASP A 592 -18.61 23.29 -12.10
#